data_AF-A0A9R1VSE4-F1
#
_entry.id   AF-A0A9R1VSE4-F1
#
_cell.length_a   1.000
_cell.length_b   1.000
_cell.length_c   1.000
_cell.angle_alpha   90.00
_cell.angle_beta   90.00
_cell.angle_gamma   90.00
#
_symmetry.space_group_name_H-M   'P 1'
#
loop_
_entity.id
_entity.type
_entity.pdbx_description
1 polymer ?
#
loop_
_entity_poly.entity_id
_entity_poly.type
_entity_poly.pdbx_seq_one_letter_code
_entity_poly.pdbx_strand_id
1 'polypeptide(L)'
;MEHPYIQSFPSLEQRSSISSSINPPIQIGNFRDSDDLKTCGCEKPAKERTSWKYHNPRRRFWNCRNSLVDSKENFAKLISFRKKVVELELLLSKEKLVVDKLEKKVTKEKEVVMILNYKLETSMQQNSMLKVLVVMILLIVALWCFK
;
A
#
# COMPACT_ATOMS: atom_id res chain seq x y z
N MET A 1 18.80 15.13 -56.61
CA MET A 1 17.74 15.91 -55.93
C MET A 1 17.80 15.58 -54.46
N GLU A 2 17.96 16.61 -53.65
CA GLU A 2 18.29 16.55 -52.24
C GLU A 2 17.08 16.35 -51.32
N HIS A 3 17.40 15.78 -50.16
CA HIS A 3 16.86 16.02 -48.82
C HIS A 3 15.59 15.30 -48.28
N PRO A 4 15.58 15.07 -46.94
CA PRO A 4 15.02 13.88 -46.28
C PRO A 4 13.98 14.25 -45.20
N TYR A 5 13.38 13.26 -44.54
CA TYR A 5 12.78 13.46 -43.21
C TYR A 5 13.13 12.30 -42.28
N ILE A 6 13.76 12.66 -41.17
CA ILE A 6 14.15 11.84 -40.01
C ILE A 6 12.97 11.84 -39.03
N GLN A 7 12.64 10.69 -38.43
CA GLN A 7 11.92 10.66 -37.15
C GLN A 7 12.56 9.66 -36.19
N SER A 8 12.79 10.17 -34.99
CA SER A 8 13.75 9.76 -33.96
C SER A 8 13.06 9.09 -32.76
N PHE A 9 13.84 8.28 -32.04
CA PHE A 9 13.54 7.64 -30.76
C PHE A 9 13.17 8.65 -29.64
N PRO A 10 12.35 8.27 -28.65
CA PRO A 10 12.12 9.11 -27.47
C PRO A 10 13.28 8.98 -26.46
N SER A 11 13.81 10.15 -26.11
CA SER A 11 14.90 10.43 -25.16
C SER A 11 14.38 10.63 -23.73
N LEU A 12 15.26 10.33 -22.77
CA LEU A 12 15.11 10.52 -21.32
C LEU A 12 14.64 11.93 -20.90
N GLU A 13 13.90 11.93 -19.77
CA GLU A 13 13.81 12.92 -18.70
C GLU A 13 14.09 14.40 -19.02
N GLN A 14 13.05 15.25 -18.90
CA GLN A 14 13.18 16.56 -18.27
C GLN A 14 11.82 17.05 -17.77
N ARG A 15 11.62 16.97 -16.45
CA ARG A 15 10.47 17.60 -15.77
C ARG A 15 10.63 19.12 -15.85
N SER A 16 9.80 19.70 -16.70
CA SER A 16 9.27 21.07 -16.70
C SER A 16 9.89 22.05 -15.70
N SER A 17 10.79 22.87 -16.25
CA SER A 17 11.12 24.19 -15.75
C SER A 17 9.89 25.10 -15.87
N ILE A 18 9.31 25.52 -14.74
CA ILE A 18 8.43 26.69 -14.73
C ILE A 18 9.35 27.91 -14.72
N SER A 19 9.52 28.49 -15.91
CA SER A 19 10.09 29.81 -16.14
C SER A 19 9.03 30.87 -15.84
N SER A 20 9.29 31.67 -14.81
CA SER A 20 8.71 32.99 -14.52
C SER A 20 9.52 33.54 -13.35
N SER A 21 10.08 34.74 -13.32
CA SER A 21 9.96 35.90 -14.19
C SER A 21 11.07 36.88 -13.79
N ILE A 22 11.62 37.61 -14.78
CA ILE A 22 12.16 38.98 -14.65
C ILE A 22 13.40 39.13 -13.76
N ASN A 23 14.56 39.27 -14.41
CA ASN A 23 15.70 39.96 -13.80
C ASN A 23 15.30 41.42 -13.54
N PRO A 24 15.24 41.93 -12.31
CA PRO A 24 15.34 43.37 -12.15
C PRO A 24 16.79 43.77 -12.52
N PRO A 25 17.00 44.94 -13.12
CA PRO A 25 18.35 45.46 -13.32
C PRO A 25 19.05 45.50 -11.97
N ILE A 26 20.34 45.14 -11.95
CA ILE A 26 21.20 45.27 -10.77
C ILE A 26 21.20 46.74 -10.38
N GLN A 27 20.33 47.11 -9.43
CA GLN A 27 20.45 48.36 -8.74
C GLN A 27 21.61 48.19 -7.78
N ILE A 28 22.75 48.78 -8.13
CA ILE A 28 23.82 49.10 -7.17
C ILE A 28 23.25 50.25 -6.31
N GLY A 29 22.29 49.90 -5.46
CA GLY A 29 21.72 50.79 -4.47
C GLY A 29 22.65 50.84 -3.28
N ASN A 30 22.99 52.05 -2.83
CA ASN A 30 23.75 52.30 -1.61
C ASN A 30 23.20 51.42 -0.48
N PHE A 31 24.07 50.53 0.02
CA PHE A 31 23.78 49.58 1.07
C PHE A 31 23.43 50.37 2.33
N ARG A 32 22.12 50.58 2.57
CA ARG A 32 21.64 50.92 3.90
C ARG A 32 21.58 49.61 4.67
N ASP A 33 22.39 49.52 5.71
CA ASP A 33 22.23 48.57 6.80
C ASP A 33 20.85 48.82 7.44
N SER A 34 19.80 48.28 6.83
CA SER A 34 18.55 48.03 7.54
C SER A 34 18.71 46.65 8.17
N ASP A 35 18.80 46.63 9.50
CA ASP A 35 18.78 45.48 10.39
C ASP A 35 17.45 44.68 10.33
N ASP A 36 16.85 44.58 9.15
CA ASP A 36 15.69 43.74 8.90
C ASP A 36 16.17 42.29 8.89
N LEU A 37 16.00 41.60 10.02
CA LEU A 37 16.23 40.17 10.14
C LEU A 37 15.60 39.44 8.94
N LYS A 38 16.44 38.95 8.02
CA LYS A 38 15.97 38.14 6.91
C LYS A 38 15.49 36.81 7.47
N THR A 39 14.18 36.57 7.43
CA THR A 39 13.57 35.31 7.87
C THR A 39 13.55 34.29 6.74
N CYS A 40 13.66 33.00 7.06
CA CYS A 40 13.32 31.92 6.12
C CYS A 40 11.79 31.85 5.95
N GLY A 41 11.31 31.16 4.91
CA GLY A 41 9.90 30.75 4.79
C GLY A 41 9.41 29.79 5.91
N CYS A 42 10.25 29.52 6.90
CA CYS A 42 9.97 28.80 8.13
C CYS A 42 9.96 29.72 9.37
N GLU A 43 9.86 31.04 9.17
CA GLU A 43 9.77 32.11 10.19
C GLU A 43 10.96 32.23 11.15
N LYS A 44 12.05 31.51 10.89
CA LYS A 44 13.30 31.55 11.66
C LYS A 44 14.32 32.49 11.01
N PRO A 45 15.25 33.07 11.77
CA PRO A 45 16.28 33.94 11.21
C PRO A 45 17.17 33.16 10.24
N ALA A 46 17.32 33.68 9.03
CA ALA A 46 18.29 33.18 8.06
C ALA A 46 19.69 33.66 8.45
N LYS A 47 20.69 32.83 8.18
CA LYS A 47 22.09 33.14 8.44
C LYS A 47 22.78 33.51 7.13
N GLU A 48 23.43 34.67 7.09
CA GLU A 48 24.27 35.04 5.96
C GLU A 48 25.44 34.05 5.82
N ARG A 49 25.71 33.64 4.58
CA ARG A 49 26.79 32.74 4.20
C ARG A 49 27.46 33.27 2.95
N THR A 50 28.77 33.01 2.87
CA THR A 50 29.57 33.32 1.69
C THR A 50 29.71 32.07 0.82
N SER A 51 29.52 32.24 -0.48
CA SER A 51 29.70 31.18 -1.47
C SER A 51 31.16 30.76 -1.56
N TRP A 52 31.36 29.44 -1.48
CA TRP A 52 32.64 28.77 -1.71
C TRP A 52 32.82 28.31 -3.15
N LYS A 53 31.84 28.55 -4.04
CA LYS A 53 31.89 28.09 -5.43
C LYS A 53 32.87 28.94 -6.23
N TYR A 54 33.73 28.27 -7.01
CA TYR A 54 34.77 28.91 -7.83
C TYR A 54 34.21 29.96 -8.81
N HIS A 55 33.11 29.65 -9.50
CA HIS A 55 32.45 30.56 -10.45
C HIS A 55 31.61 31.65 -9.79
N ASN A 56 31.52 31.67 -8.45
CA ASN A 56 30.73 32.65 -7.71
C ASN A 56 31.43 32.97 -6.38
N PRO A 57 32.69 33.44 -6.43
CA PRO A 57 33.48 33.64 -5.24
C PRO A 57 32.94 34.85 -4.47
N ARG A 58 32.98 34.77 -3.13
CA ARG A 58 32.63 35.89 -2.23
C ARG A 58 31.19 36.40 -2.29
N ARG A 59 30.31 35.83 -3.13
CA ARG A 59 28.89 36.20 -3.13
C ARG A 59 28.25 35.79 -1.80
N ARG A 60 27.52 36.72 -1.17
CA ARG A 60 26.77 36.48 0.07
C ARG A 60 25.33 36.07 -0.25
N PHE A 61 24.82 35.13 0.53
CA PHE A 61 23.43 34.66 0.44
C PHE A 61 22.92 34.27 1.82
N TRP A 62 21.61 34.33 2.01
CA TRP A 62 20.97 33.95 3.26
C TRP A 62 20.58 32.47 3.20
N ASN A 63 21.04 31.68 4.17
CA ASN A 63 20.69 30.27 4.29
C ASN A 63 19.86 30.01 5.55
N CYS A 64 18.79 29.24 5.43
CA CYS A 64 18.03 28.78 6.58
C CYS A 64 18.87 27.78 7.40
N ARG A 65 18.95 27.97 8.72
CA ARG A 65 19.78 27.13 9.61
C ARG A 65 19.25 25.69 9.78
N ASN A 66 17.95 25.46 9.57
CA ASN A 66 17.29 24.21 9.98
C ASN A 66 17.07 23.18 8.87
N SER A 67 17.26 23.56 7.60
CA SER A 67 17.02 22.65 6.46
C SER A 67 17.85 21.35 6.50
N LEU A 68 18.99 21.35 7.18
CA LEU A 68 19.90 20.21 7.33
C LEU A 68 19.63 19.36 8.59
N VAL A 69 19.00 19.92 9.61
CA VAL A 69 18.71 19.20 10.86
C VAL A 69 17.39 18.44 10.70
N ASP A 70 16.39 19.11 10.16
CA ASP A 70 15.08 18.53 9.88
C ASP A 70 15.19 17.37 8.86
N SER A 71 16.13 17.45 7.90
CA SER A 71 16.36 16.38 6.92
C SER A 71 17.01 15.13 7.51
N LYS A 72 17.91 15.28 8.49
CA LYS A 72 18.56 14.14 9.17
C LYS A 72 17.59 13.40 10.07
N GLU A 73 16.75 14.11 10.82
CA GLU A 73 15.74 13.51 11.66
C GLU A 73 14.69 12.76 10.83
N ASN A 74 14.25 13.36 9.73
CA ASN A 74 13.33 12.72 8.78
C ASN A 74 13.94 11.47 8.14
N PHE A 75 15.24 11.48 7.83
CA PHE A 75 15.93 10.31 7.29
C PHE A 75 16.03 9.16 8.31
N ALA A 76 16.34 9.47 9.57
CA ALA A 76 16.37 8.47 10.65
C ALA A 76 14.98 7.85 10.88
N LYS A 77 13.93 8.68 10.89
CA LYS A 77 12.54 8.22 10.94
C LYS A 77 12.22 7.30 9.76
N LEU A 78 12.60 7.66 8.54
CA LEU A 78 12.37 6.85 7.35
C LEU A 78 13.04 5.47 7.44
N ILE A 79 14.27 5.39 7.93
CA ILE A 79 14.97 4.10 8.15
C ILE A 79 14.22 3.26 9.18
N SER A 80 13.79 3.86 10.29
CA SER A 80 13.00 3.17 11.32
C SER A 80 11.70 2.62 10.75
N PHE A 81 10.96 3.42 9.97
CA PHE A 81 9.73 2.98 9.33
C PHE A 81 9.98 1.83 8.35
N ARG A 82 11.03 1.92 7.51
CA ARG A 82 11.37 0.82 6.58
C ARG A 82 11.65 -0.49 7.32
N LYS A 83 12.35 -0.45 8.46
CA LYS A 83 12.59 -1.66 9.27
C LYS A 83 11.27 -2.26 9.77
N LYS A 84 10.36 -1.42 10.28
CA LYS A 84 9.03 -1.88 10.75
C LYS A 84 8.20 -2.47 9.61
N VAL A 85 8.26 -1.90 8.40
CA VAL A 85 7.55 -2.45 7.23
C VAL A 85 8.07 -3.85 6.90
N VAL A 86 9.39 -4.06 6.87
CA VAL A 86 9.99 -5.38 6.60
C VAL A 86 9.58 -6.40 7.68
N GLU A 87 9.54 -5.99 8.95
CA GLU A 87 9.10 -6.85 10.05
C GLU A 87 7.62 -7.24 9.93
N LEU A 88 6.76 -6.27 9.56
CA LEU A 88 5.34 -6.53 9.30
C LEU A 88 5.12 -7.44 8.10
N GLU A 89 5.87 -7.28 7.01
CA GLU A 89 5.81 -8.17 5.84
C GLU A 89 6.17 -9.62 6.22
N LEU A 90 7.18 -9.79 7.08
CA LEU A 90 7.55 -11.12 7.59
C LEU A 90 6.45 -11.75 8.44
N LEU A 91 5.83 -10.98 9.34
CA LEU A 91 4.71 -11.45 10.16
C LEU A 91 3.51 -11.82 9.30
N LEU A 92 3.17 -10.98 8.33
CA LEU A 92 2.09 -11.23 7.38
C LEU A 92 2.33 -12.52 6.58
N SER A 93 3.59 -12.77 6.16
CA SER A 93 3.94 -14.02 5.48
C SER A 93 3.76 -15.26 6.36
N LYS A 94 4.07 -15.17 7.66
CA LYS A 94 3.86 -16.27 8.60
C LYS A 94 2.38 -16.52 8.85
N GLU A 95 1.60 -15.45 9.04
CA GLU A 95 0.15 -15.54 9.25
C GLU A 95 -0.55 -16.17 8.04
N LYS A 96 -0.19 -15.73 6.83
CA LYS A 96 -0.73 -16.30 5.59
C LYS A 96 -0.48 -17.81 5.50
N LEU A 97 0.71 -18.29 5.88
CA LEU A 97 1.02 -19.72 5.88
C LEU A 97 0.17 -20.51 6.90
N VAL A 98 -0.13 -19.91 8.06
CA VAL A 98 -1.01 -20.53 9.07
C VAL A 98 -2.44 -20.60 8.54
N VAL A 99 -2.93 -19.51 7.92
CA VAL A 99 -4.26 -19.44 7.31
C VAL A 99 -4.40 -20.49 6.20
N ASP A 100 -3.45 -20.59 5.28
CA ASP A 100 -3.46 -21.58 4.19
C ASP A 100 -3.52 -23.02 4.74
N LYS A 101 -2.79 -23.30 5.83
CA LYS A 101 -2.80 -24.61 6.49
C LYS A 101 -4.15 -24.89 7.14
N LEU A 102 -4.78 -23.87 7.75
CA LEU A 102 -6.07 -23.99 8.39
C LEU A 102 -7.19 -24.18 7.36
N GLU A 103 -7.15 -23.41 6.27
CA GLU A 103 -8.11 -23.51 5.16
C GLU A 103 -8.12 -24.92 4.56
N LYS A 104 -6.93 -25.51 4.31
CA LYS A 104 -6.83 -26.91 3.86
C LYS A 104 -7.46 -27.91 4.84
N LYS A 105 -7.39 -27.67 6.14
CA LYS A 105 -8.04 -28.54 7.14
C LYS A 105 -9.56 -28.36 7.10
N VAL A 106 -10.03 -27.12 7.06
CA VAL A 106 -11.46 -26.79 6.99
C VAL A 106 -12.10 -27.37 5.74
N THR A 107 -11.42 -27.32 4.59
CA THR A 107 -11.94 -27.93 3.34
C THR A 107 -12.12 -29.43 3.48
N LYS A 108 -11.16 -30.15 4.08
CA LYS A 108 -11.28 -31.59 4.34
C LYS A 108 -12.43 -31.91 5.29
N GLU A 109 -12.57 -31.14 6.37
CA GLU A 109 -13.68 -31.32 7.31
C GLU A 109 -15.03 -31.05 6.65
N LYS A 110 -15.10 -30.04 5.77
CA LYS A 110 -16.31 -29.73 4.99
C LYS A 110 -16.73 -30.87 4.07
N GLU A 111 -15.79 -31.54 3.41
CA GLU A 111 -16.07 -32.74 2.61
C GLU A 111 -16.62 -33.88 3.47
N VAL A 112 -16.04 -34.13 4.65
CA VAL A 112 -16.52 -35.15 5.58
C VAL A 112 -17.94 -34.84 6.06
N VAL A 113 -18.22 -33.59 6.41
CA VAL A 113 -19.57 -33.14 6.83
C VAL A 113 -20.58 -33.33 5.70
N MET A 114 -20.21 -33.02 4.45
CA MET A 114 -21.07 -33.22 3.29
C MET A 114 -21.47 -34.70 3.12
N ILE A 115 -20.49 -35.61 3.23
CA ILE A 115 -20.74 -37.06 3.12
C ILE A 115 -21.64 -37.54 4.25
N LEU A 116 -21.38 -37.09 5.49
CA LEU A 116 -22.20 -37.45 6.66
C LEU A 116 -23.63 -36.97 6.51
N ASN A 117 -23.83 -35.74 6.00
CA ASN A 117 -25.17 -35.19 5.79
C ASN A 117 -25.95 -36.00 4.74
N TYR A 118 -25.32 -36.35 3.62
CA TYR A 118 -25.92 -37.21 2.60
C TYR A 118 -26.29 -38.60 3.18
N LYS A 119 -25.41 -39.18 4.00
CA LYS A 119 -25.67 -40.47 4.66
C LYS A 119 -26.83 -40.37 5.66
N LEU A 120 -26.94 -39.25 6.36
CA LEU A 120 -28.03 -39.00 7.29
C LEU A 120 -29.37 -38.91 6.55
N GLU A 121 -29.43 -38.13 5.47
CA GLU A 121 -30.64 -37.93 4.67
C GLU A 121 -31.15 -39.25 4.05
N THR A 122 -30.23 -40.05 3.48
CA THR A 122 -30.57 -41.39 2.96
C THR A 122 -31.08 -42.33 4.06
N SER A 123 -30.47 -42.31 5.25
CA SER A 123 -30.95 -43.13 6.39
C SER A 123 -32.34 -42.70 6.87
N MET A 124 -32.64 -41.39 6.87
CA MET A 124 -33.96 -40.88 7.21
C MET A 124 -35.01 -41.30 6.19
N GLN A 125 -34.68 -41.24 4.90
CA GLN A 125 -35.56 -41.70 3.83
C GLN A 125 -35.83 -43.20 3.93
N GLN A 126 -34.81 -44.03 4.18
CA GLN A 126 -34.98 -45.46 4.41
C GLN A 126 -35.88 -45.75 5.62
N ASN A 127 -35.66 -45.07 6.74
CA ASN A 127 -36.50 -45.22 7.93
C ASN A 127 -37.96 -44.81 7.66
N SER A 128 -38.18 -43.76 6.87
CA SER A 128 -39.53 -43.36 6.45
C SER A 128 -40.19 -44.44 5.59
N MET A 129 -39.47 -44.98 4.60
CA MET A 129 -39.96 -46.06 3.74
C MET A 129 -40.28 -47.33 4.54
N LEU A 130 -39.45 -47.68 5.52
CA LEU A 130 -39.67 -48.82 6.40
C LEU A 130 -40.96 -48.66 7.22
N LYS A 131 -41.22 -47.47 7.77
CA LYS A 131 -42.46 -47.19 8.51
C LYS A 131 -43.70 -47.38 7.62
N VAL A 132 -43.66 -46.91 6.37
CA VAL A 132 -44.76 -47.10 5.42
C VAL A 132 -44.97 -48.58 5.10
N LEU A 133 -43.89 -49.33 4.85
CA LEU A 133 -43.95 -50.77 4.60
C LEU A 133 -44.56 -51.55 5.78
N VAL A 134 -44.18 -51.21 7.01
CA VAL A 134 -44.74 -51.85 8.22
C VAL A 134 -46.24 -51.59 8.32
N VAL A 135 -46.69 -50.35 8.09
CA VAL A 135 -48.14 -50.02 8.10
C VAL A 135 -48.88 -50.78 7.00
N MET A 136 -48.32 -50.87 5.79
CA MET A 136 -48.92 -51.63 4.68
C MET A 136 -49.07 -53.12 5.00
N ILE A 137 -48.05 -53.74 5.60
CA ILE A 137 -48.10 -55.15 6.02
C ILE A 137 -49.20 -55.36 7.07
N LEU A 138 -49.27 -54.48 8.08
CA LEU A 138 -50.32 -54.55 9.11
C LEU A 138 -51.73 -54.46 8.52
N LEU A 139 -51.94 -53.59 7.53
CA LEU A 139 -53.23 -53.48 6.83
C LEU A 139 -53.58 -54.75 6.04
N ILE A 140 -52.61 -55.35 5.35
CA ILE A 140 -52.82 -56.61 4.61
C ILE A 140 -53.20 -57.75 5.56
N VAL A 141 -52.48 -57.89 6.68
CA VAL A 141 -52.77 -58.90 7.71
C VAL A 141 -54.16 -58.69 8.29
N ALA A 142 -54.52 -57.45 8.64
CA ALA A 142 -55.87 -57.14 9.12
C ALA A 142 -56.95 -57.55 8.11
N LEU A 143 -56.80 -57.16 6.83
CA LEU A 143 -57.77 -57.52 5.78
C LEU A 143 -57.90 -59.04 5.58
N TRP A 144 -56.82 -59.80 5.76
CA TRP A 144 -56.86 -61.26 5.73
C TRP A 144 -57.56 -61.87 6.94
N CYS A 145 -57.35 -61.33 8.14
CA CYS A 145 -57.99 -61.83 9.36
C CYS A 145 -59.49 -61.54 9.45
N PHE A 146 -59.99 -60.52 8.74
CA PHE A 146 -61.41 -60.15 8.69
C PHE A 146 -62.18 -60.77 7.52
N LYS A 147 -61.55 -61.66 6.73
CA LYS A 147 -62.17 -62.37 5.61
C LYS A 147 -62.54 -63.79 6.02
#